data_AF-X1NSX0-F1
#
_entry.id   AF-X1NSX0-F1
#
_cell.length_a   1.000
_cell.length_b   1.000
_cell.length_c   1.000
_cell.angle_alpha   90.00
_cell.angle_beta   90.00
_cell.angle_gamma   90.00
#
_symmetry.space_group_name_H-M   'P 1'
#
loop_
_entity.id
_entity.type
_entity.pdbx_description
1 polymer ?
#
loop_
_entity_poly.entity_id
_entity_poly.type
_entity_poly.pdbx_seq_one_letter_code
_entity_poly.pdbx_strand_id
1 'polypeptide(L)'
;MPGAIKPFLIIFFLSTLLIGCNGEKMQEKNISFPSIKDVPESAWKKLSENKIYFGHQSVGFNIIAGIKDVMKENPKIKLNVAKINNTADFNNPVFAHSGVGNNTDPRSKINAFSNFMEEGTTHSADIAFFKFCFLDITANTDAHKVFTEYKNTMSRLNESYPRTTFIHVTVPLTCIPSGLKGWTRRGK
;
A
#
# COMPACT_ATOMS: atom_id res chain seq x y z
N MET A 1 -75.39 -21.58 5.37
CA MET A 1 -74.92 -21.93 4.02
C MET A 1 -73.40 -21.79 3.99
N PRO A 2 -72.64 -22.84 3.60
CA PRO A 2 -71.19 -22.91 3.78
C PRO A 2 -70.45 -22.24 2.62
N GLY A 3 -69.45 -21.41 2.92
CA GLY A 3 -68.53 -20.84 1.95
C GLY A 3 -67.15 -21.48 2.09
N ALA A 4 -66.74 -22.22 1.06
CA ALA A 4 -65.49 -22.98 1.01
C ALA A 4 -64.24 -22.09 1.08
N ILE A 5 -63.30 -22.45 1.95
CA ILE A 5 -61.96 -21.85 2.04
C ILE A 5 -61.05 -22.64 1.08
N LYS A 6 -60.54 -21.98 0.03
CA LYS A 6 -59.52 -22.55 -0.87
C LYS A 6 -58.13 -22.45 -0.21
N PRO A 7 -57.25 -23.47 -0.33
CA PRO A 7 -55.89 -23.36 0.17
C PRO A 7 -55.05 -22.52 -0.80
N PHE A 8 -54.50 -21.42 -0.33
CA PHE A 8 -53.53 -20.62 -1.08
C PHE A 8 -52.17 -21.33 -1.00
N LEU A 9 -51.71 -21.85 -2.13
CA LEU A 9 -50.40 -22.46 -2.32
C LEU A 9 -49.34 -21.34 -2.28
N ILE A 10 -48.60 -21.20 -1.18
CA ILE A 10 -47.48 -20.25 -1.08
C ILE A 10 -46.25 -20.92 -1.70
N ILE A 11 -45.91 -20.52 -2.93
CA ILE A 11 -44.65 -20.89 -3.58
C ILE A 11 -43.56 -19.95 -3.06
N PHE A 12 -42.59 -20.51 -2.35
CA PHE A 12 -41.43 -19.80 -1.81
C PHE A 12 -40.45 -19.50 -2.96
N PHE A 13 -40.38 -18.24 -3.40
CA PHE A 13 -39.42 -17.80 -4.41
C PHE A 13 -38.07 -17.53 -3.73
N LEU A 14 -37.16 -18.52 -3.75
CA LEU A 14 -35.80 -18.38 -3.24
C LEU A 14 -34.95 -17.66 -4.29
N SER A 15 -34.89 -16.33 -4.20
CA SER A 15 -33.99 -15.51 -5.02
C SER A 15 -32.56 -15.60 -4.46
N THR A 16 -31.72 -16.39 -5.12
CA THR A 16 -30.28 -16.38 -4.89
C THR A 16 -29.68 -15.10 -5.47
N LEU A 17 -29.46 -14.11 -4.61
CA LEU A 17 -28.67 -12.92 -4.93
C LEU A 17 -27.19 -13.33 -5.05
N LEU A 18 -26.75 -13.64 -6.28
CA LEU A 18 -25.34 -13.69 -6.64
C LEU A 18 -24.81 -12.24 -6.66
N ILE A 19 -24.40 -11.73 -5.50
CA ILE A 19 -23.63 -10.50 -5.42
C ILE A 19 -22.21 -10.85 -5.85
N GLY A 20 -21.98 -10.81 -7.16
CA GLY A 20 -20.63 -10.81 -7.72
C GLY A 20 -19.91 -9.55 -7.27
N CYS A 21 -18.74 -9.72 -6.63
CA CYS A 21 -17.83 -8.62 -6.33
C CYS A 21 -17.43 -7.92 -7.63
N ASN A 22 -18.04 -6.79 -7.94
CA ASN A 22 -17.49 -5.86 -8.92
C ASN A 22 -16.20 -5.29 -8.33
N GLY A 23 -15.08 -5.47 -9.04
CA GLY A 23 -13.88 -4.70 -8.78
C GLY A 23 -14.21 -3.24 -8.97
N GLU A 24 -14.26 -2.48 -7.88
CA GLU A 24 -14.55 -1.05 -7.92
C GLU A 24 -13.53 -0.35 -8.81
N LYS A 25 -14.02 0.44 -9.77
CA LYS A 25 -13.15 1.32 -10.57
C LYS A 25 -12.67 2.45 -9.66
N MET A 26 -11.36 2.55 -9.47
CA MET A 26 -10.74 3.66 -8.75
C MET A 26 -11.08 4.97 -9.49
N GLN A 27 -11.86 5.85 -8.86
CA GLN A 27 -12.12 7.19 -9.41
C GLN A 27 -10.86 8.04 -9.28
N GLU A 28 -10.15 8.28 -10.38
CA GLU A 28 -9.02 9.19 -10.42
C GLU A 28 -9.50 10.64 -10.43
N LYS A 29 -9.51 11.30 -9.28
CA LYS A 29 -9.51 12.75 -9.23
C LYS A 29 -8.09 13.24 -9.52
N ASN A 30 -7.78 13.46 -10.80
CA ASN A 30 -6.47 13.94 -11.23
C ASN A 30 -6.26 15.40 -10.80
N ILE A 31 -5.67 15.59 -9.61
CA ILE A 31 -5.05 16.87 -9.24
C ILE A 31 -3.62 16.79 -9.76
N SER A 32 -3.33 17.52 -10.84
CA SER A 32 -2.00 17.57 -11.44
C SER A 32 -1.33 18.90 -11.14
N PHE A 33 -0.13 18.83 -10.55
CA PHE A 33 0.77 19.97 -10.37
C PHE A 33 1.98 19.75 -11.30
N PRO A 34 2.20 20.60 -12.31
CA PRO A 34 3.31 20.45 -13.25
C PRO A 34 4.70 20.50 -12.60
N SER A 35 4.82 21.23 -11.49
CA SER A 35 6.03 21.37 -10.71
C SER A 35 5.75 21.29 -9.21
N ILE A 36 6.77 20.90 -8.43
CA ILE A 36 6.73 20.94 -6.96
C ILE A 36 6.44 22.35 -6.42
N LYS A 37 6.82 23.38 -7.18
CA LYS A 37 6.57 24.79 -6.86
C LYS A 37 5.10 25.19 -6.95
N ASP A 38 4.32 24.44 -7.73
CA ASP A 38 2.89 24.69 -7.95
C ASP A 38 2.02 24.11 -6.84
N VAL A 39 2.61 23.26 -5.98
CA VAL A 39 1.92 22.70 -4.81
C VAL A 39 1.73 23.79 -3.75
N PRO A 40 0.50 24.12 -3.34
CA PRO A 40 0.24 25.15 -2.35
C PRO A 40 0.92 24.83 -1.00
N GLU A 41 1.40 25.87 -0.32
CA GLU A 41 2.03 25.72 1.00
C GLU A 41 1.07 25.10 2.04
N SER A 42 -0.23 25.38 1.93
CA SER A 42 -1.26 24.75 2.74
C SER A 42 -1.34 23.23 2.54
N ALA A 43 -1.06 22.72 1.34
CA ALA A 43 -1.01 21.29 1.07
C ALA A 43 0.23 20.64 1.73
N TRP A 44 1.38 21.31 1.68
CA TRP A 44 2.59 20.86 2.38
C TRP A 44 2.41 20.85 3.91
N LYS A 45 1.77 21.90 4.45
CA LYS A 45 1.42 21.96 5.87
C LYS A 45 0.50 20.82 6.26
N LYS A 46 -0.57 20.58 5.49
CA LYS A 46 -1.47 19.45 5.73
C LYS A 46 -0.72 18.13 5.69
N LEU A 47 0.18 17.92 4.72
CA LEU A 47 0.99 16.70 4.65
C LEU A 47 1.87 16.54 5.90
N SER A 48 2.53 17.61 6.36
CA SER A 48 3.41 17.57 7.53
C SER A 48 2.70 17.28 8.85
N GLU A 49 1.38 17.43 8.90
CA GLU A 49 0.53 17.13 10.06
C GLU A 49 0.09 15.65 10.10
N ASN A 50 0.35 14.87 9.05
CA ASN A 50 0.01 13.45 9.02
C ASN A 50 1.04 12.60 9.75
N LYS A 51 0.58 11.48 10.24
CA LYS A 51 1.41 10.37 10.69
C LYS A 51 1.47 9.33 9.58
N ILE A 52 2.62 9.23 8.95
CA ILE A 52 2.86 8.47 7.73
C ILE A 52 3.83 7.34 8.07
N TYR A 53 3.52 6.11 7.66
CA TYR A 53 4.43 4.99 7.75
C TYR A 53 4.85 4.47 6.37
N PHE A 54 6.16 4.34 6.17
CA PHE A 54 6.76 3.72 4.98
C PHE A 54 7.63 2.52 5.36
N GLY A 55 7.13 1.31 5.12
CA GLY A 55 7.89 0.07 5.22
C GLY A 55 8.72 -0.19 3.96
N HIS A 56 10.03 -0.39 4.09
CA HIS A 56 10.86 -0.62 2.90
C HIS A 56 12.13 -1.42 3.18
N GLN A 57 12.87 -1.70 2.11
CA GLN A 57 14.24 -2.19 2.15
C GLN A 57 15.01 -1.63 0.95
N SER A 58 16.35 -1.75 1.00
CA SER A 58 17.25 -1.46 -0.13
C SER A 58 17.00 -0.04 -0.69
N VAL A 59 16.55 0.08 -1.95
CA VAL A 59 16.23 1.34 -2.65
C VAL A 59 15.29 2.27 -1.84
N GLY A 60 14.53 1.74 -0.89
CA GLY A 60 13.72 2.59 0.00
C GLY A 60 14.56 3.58 0.81
N PHE A 61 15.79 3.23 1.20
CA PHE A 61 16.70 4.19 1.83
C PHE A 61 17.12 5.31 0.88
N ASN A 62 17.26 5.03 -0.42
CA ASN A 62 17.51 6.05 -1.43
C ASN A 62 16.30 6.97 -1.63
N ILE A 63 15.07 6.44 -1.56
CA ILE A 63 13.85 7.26 -1.59
C ILE A 63 13.82 8.21 -0.39
N ILE A 64 14.14 7.73 0.82
CA ILE A 64 14.23 8.58 2.01
C ILE A 64 15.31 9.66 1.85
N ALA A 65 16.47 9.32 1.29
CA ALA A 65 17.51 10.31 1.00
C ALA A 65 16.99 11.37 0.01
N GLY A 66 16.36 10.95 -1.09
CA GLY A 66 15.77 11.86 -2.07
C GLY A 66 14.68 12.76 -1.50
N ILE A 67 13.85 12.26 -0.57
CA ILE A 67 12.88 13.10 0.15
C ILE A 67 13.60 14.21 0.93
N LYS A 68 14.70 13.88 1.63
CA LYS A 68 15.50 14.85 2.38
C LYS A 68 16.17 15.87 1.45
N ASP A 69 16.66 15.44 0.30
CA ASP A 69 17.23 16.34 -0.72
C ASP A 69 16.18 17.32 -1.24
N VAL A 70 14.98 16.81 -1.58
CA VAL A 70 13.84 17.64 -2.01
C VAL A 70 13.44 18.65 -0.93
N MET A 71 13.41 18.26 0.34
CA MET A 71 13.12 19.17 1.46
C MET A 71 14.19 20.26 1.61
N LYS A 72 15.47 19.92 1.41
CA LYS A 72 16.58 20.89 1.45
C LYS A 72 16.45 21.94 0.37
N GLU A 73 16.02 21.55 -0.83
CA GLU A 73 15.79 22.45 -1.97
C GLU A 73 14.48 23.24 -1.86
N ASN A 74 13.53 22.77 -1.02
CA ASN A 74 12.20 23.35 -0.88
C ASN A 74 11.85 23.58 0.60
N PRO A 75 12.31 24.67 1.24
CA PRO A 75 12.15 24.91 2.68
C PRO A 75 10.70 24.99 3.20
N LYS A 76 9.71 25.08 2.30
CA LYS A 76 8.28 25.02 2.62
C LYS A 76 7.82 23.60 3.02
N ILE A 77 8.58 22.57 2.63
CA ILE A 77 8.28 21.16 2.92
C ILE A 77 8.91 20.79 4.27
N LYS A 78 8.07 20.68 5.31
CA LYS A 78 8.50 20.49 6.70
C LYS A 78 8.09 19.13 7.26
N LEU A 79 8.51 18.04 6.62
CA LEU A 79 8.23 16.69 7.12
C LEU A 79 9.17 16.31 8.27
N ASN A 80 8.63 15.72 9.32
CA ASN A 80 9.42 15.10 10.38
C ASN A 80 9.80 13.66 10.00
N VAL A 81 10.93 13.47 9.29
CA VAL A 81 11.34 12.14 8.77
C VAL A 81 12.17 11.38 9.80
N ALA A 82 11.66 10.25 10.28
CA ALA A 82 12.31 9.44 11.31
C ALA A 82 12.41 7.96 10.93
N LYS A 83 13.61 7.37 11.09
CA LYS A 83 13.79 5.92 11.03
C LYS A 83 13.38 5.31 12.36
N ILE A 84 12.57 4.26 12.33
CA ILE A 84 12.10 3.57 13.53
C ILE A 84 12.48 2.09 13.49
N ASN A 85 12.63 1.48 14.66
CA ASN A 85 13.04 0.09 14.76
C ASN A 85 11.86 -0.84 15.03
N ASN A 86 10.97 -0.55 16.00
CA ASN A 86 9.78 -1.41 16.29
C ASN A 86 8.57 -0.67 16.90
N THR A 87 8.71 0.58 17.37
CA THR A 87 7.58 1.39 17.84
C THR A 87 7.85 2.85 17.52
N ALA A 88 7.22 3.40 16.48
CA ALA A 88 7.19 4.85 16.36
C ALA A 88 6.27 5.39 17.45
N ASP A 89 6.59 6.55 18.02
CA ASP A 89 5.58 7.30 18.73
C ASP A 89 4.70 8.05 17.72
N PHE A 90 3.57 7.45 17.36
CA PHE A 90 2.54 8.09 16.53
C PHE A 90 1.69 9.11 17.32
N ASN A 91 2.11 9.62 18.48
CA ASN A 91 1.40 10.71 19.17
C ASN A 91 1.56 12.06 18.46
N ASN A 92 2.63 12.24 17.68
CA ASN A 92 2.92 13.47 16.94
C ASN A 92 3.04 13.20 15.43
N PRO A 93 2.84 14.22 14.57
CA PRO A 93 3.07 14.09 13.14
C PRO A 93 4.49 13.63 12.81
N VAL A 94 4.61 12.63 11.95
CA VAL A 94 5.88 11.98 11.61
C VAL A 94 5.76 11.28 10.26
N PHE A 95 6.82 11.37 9.45
CA PHE A 95 7.07 10.45 8.35
C PHE A 95 8.01 9.35 8.89
N ALA A 96 7.42 8.32 9.46
CA ALA A 96 8.11 7.19 10.02
C ALA A 96 8.48 6.18 8.92
N HIS A 97 9.68 5.61 8.99
CA HIS A 97 10.10 4.56 8.06
C HIS A 97 10.97 3.50 8.72
N SER A 98 10.90 2.26 8.25
CA SER A 98 11.69 1.15 8.78
C SER A 98 12.00 0.10 7.72
N GLY A 99 12.92 -0.79 8.08
CA GLY A 99 13.18 -2.01 7.34
C GLY A 99 12.03 -3.01 7.52
N VAL A 100 11.41 -3.52 6.44
CA VAL A 100 10.40 -4.59 6.52
C VAL A 100 10.82 -5.84 5.77
N GLY A 101 10.71 -6.98 6.46
CA GLY A 101 11.04 -8.30 5.93
C GLY A 101 12.46 -8.40 5.36
N ASN A 102 12.68 -9.45 4.57
CA ASN A 102 13.95 -9.77 3.94
C ASN A 102 13.89 -9.50 2.43
N ASN A 103 15.03 -9.23 1.81
CA ASN A 103 15.10 -9.18 0.34
C ASN A 103 14.90 -10.59 -0.21
N THR A 104 14.40 -10.70 -1.45
CA THR A 104 14.11 -11.96 -2.16
C THR A 104 12.99 -12.79 -1.54
N ASP A 105 12.36 -12.32 -0.46
CA ASP A 105 11.24 -12.96 0.20
C ASP A 105 10.05 -11.99 0.31
N PRO A 106 9.20 -11.90 -0.74
CA PRO A 106 8.03 -11.04 -0.75
C PRO A 106 7.09 -11.29 0.43
N ARG A 107 6.92 -12.56 0.82
CA ARG A 107 6.03 -12.97 1.90
C ARG A 107 6.49 -12.40 3.24
N SER A 108 7.79 -12.47 3.53
CA SER A 108 8.33 -11.85 4.74
C SER A 108 8.08 -10.34 4.81
N LYS A 109 8.08 -9.64 3.66
CA LYS A 109 7.79 -8.20 3.61
C LYS A 109 6.32 -7.90 3.88
N ILE A 110 5.41 -8.68 3.29
CA ILE A 110 3.96 -8.57 3.52
C ILE A 110 3.67 -8.81 5.01
N ASN A 111 4.21 -9.87 5.59
CA ASN A 111 4.02 -10.21 6.99
C ASN A 111 4.61 -9.14 7.92
N ALA A 112 5.85 -8.69 7.67
CA ALA A 112 6.48 -7.67 8.50
C ALA A 112 5.72 -6.33 8.44
N PHE A 113 5.20 -5.94 7.28
CA PHE A 113 4.35 -4.75 7.18
C PHE A 113 3.04 -4.92 7.97
N SER A 114 2.37 -6.07 7.82
CA SER A 114 1.14 -6.36 8.56
C SER A 114 1.35 -6.34 10.06
N ASN A 115 2.38 -7.05 10.54
CA ASN A 115 2.73 -7.08 11.96
C ASN A 115 3.01 -5.67 12.48
N PHE A 116 3.72 -4.85 11.71
CA PHE A 116 4.01 -3.47 12.11
C PHE A 116 2.74 -2.61 12.23
N MET A 117 1.73 -2.84 11.37
CA MET A 117 0.43 -2.16 11.49
C MET A 117 -0.39 -2.65 12.68
N GLU A 118 -0.23 -3.93 13.03
CA GLU A 118 -0.94 -4.59 14.13
C GLU A 118 -0.29 -4.35 15.50
N GLU A 119 1.00 -4.05 15.53
CA GLU A 119 1.78 -3.80 16.73
C GLU A 119 1.81 -2.29 17.11
N GLY A 120 1.60 -2.01 18.39
CA GLY A 120 1.89 -0.69 18.99
C GLY A 120 0.92 0.44 18.60
N THR A 121 1.46 1.66 18.49
CA THR A 121 0.70 2.91 18.20
C THR A 121 0.56 3.19 16.69
N THR A 122 1.05 2.30 15.82
CA THR A 122 0.93 2.43 14.36
C THR A 122 -0.50 2.33 13.86
N HIS A 123 -1.43 1.72 14.62
CA HIS A 123 -2.87 1.75 14.34
C HIS A 123 -3.46 3.17 14.20
N SER A 124 -2.71 4.21 14.58
CA SER A 124 -3.08 5.61 14.43
C SER A 124 -2.44 6.32 13.24
N ALA A 125 -1.74 5.59 12.35
CA ALA A 125 -1.21 6.14 11.11
C ALA A 125 -2.34 6.63 10.20
N ASP A 126 -2.22 7.85 9.70
CA ASP A 126 -3.15 8.43 8.72
C ASP A 126 -2.89 7.84 7.33
N ILE A 127 -1.62 7.55 7.03
CA ILE A 127 -1.17 6.99 5.75
C ILE A 127 -0.18 5.87 6.03
N ALA A 128 -0.33 4.72 5.38
CA ALA A 128 0.62 3.62 5.50
C ALA A 128 0.85 2.93 4.16
N PHE A 129 2.10 2.60 3.87
CA PHE A 129 2.46 1.86 2.67
C PHE A 129 3.78 1.13 2.84
N PHE A 130 3.99 0.14 1.99
CA PHE A 130 5.30 -0.47 1.83
C PHE A 130 5.59 -0.70 0.36
N LYS A 131 6.87 -0.93 0.06
CA LYS A 131 7.30 -1.31 -1.28
C LYS A 131 7.94 -2.69 -1.30
N PHE A 132 7.75 -3.38 -2.40
CA PHE A 132 8.66 -4.43 -2.85
C PHE A 132 9.93 -3.82 -3.49
N CYS A 133 10.94 -4.64 -3.69
CA CYS A 133 12.15 -4.35 -4.43
C CYS A 133 12.17 -5.16 -5.73
N PHE A 134 12.99 -4.73 -6.70
CA PHE A 134 13.19 -5.51 -7.93
C PHE A 134 13.83 -6.89 -7.68
N LEU A 135 14.48 -7.08 -6.52
CA LEU A 135 15.02 -8.38 -6.11
C LEU A 135 13.95 -9.36 -5.61
N ASP A 136 12.74 -8.88 -5.32
CA ASP A 136 11.69 -9.73 -4.74
C ASP A 136 10.91 -10.49 -5.82
N ILE A 137 10.89 -9.99 -7.06
CA ILE A 137 10.18 -10.60 -8.19
C ILE A 137 11.21 -11.00 -9.25
N THR A 138 11.38 -12.31 -9.42
CA THR A 138 12.29 -12.93 -10.38
C THR A 138 11.52 -13.85 -11.33
N ALA A 139 12.20 -14.43 -12.32
CA ALA A 139 11.59 -15.42 -13.22
C ALA A 139 11.05 -16.67 -12.49
N ASN A 140 11.56 -16.97 -11.30
CA ASN A 140 11.15 -18.10 -10.48
C ASN A 140 10.07 -17.74 -9.44
N THR A 141 9.70 -16.45 -9.36
CA THR A 141 8.68 -15.99 -8.41
C THR A 141 7.29 -16.32 -8.95
N ASP A 142 6.49 -17.03 -8.16
CA ASP A 142 5.05 -17.16 -8.42
C ASP A 142 4.34 -15.82 -8.13
N ALA A 143 4.26 -14.99 -9.16
CA ALA A 143 3.69 -13.64 -9.06
C ALA A 143 2.20 -13.67 -8.68
N HIS A 144 1.44 -14.70 -9.10
CA HIS A 144 0.03 -14.82 -8.75
C HIS A 144 -0.15 -15.10 -7.26
N LYS A 145 0.67 -15.99 -6.70
CA LYS A 145 0.67 -16.26 -5.26
C LYS A 145 1.05 -15.03 -4.44
N VAL A 146 2.12 -14.33 -4.83
CA VAL A 146 2.53 -13.08 -4.16
C VAL A 146 1.44 -12.02 -4.23
N PHE A 147 0.82 -11.82 -5.40
CA PHE A 147 -0.26 -10.84 -5.55
C PHE A 147 -1.51 -11.21 -4.73
N THR A 148 -1.83 -12.51 -4.64
CA THR A 148 -2.95 -13.00 -3.84
C THR A 148 -2.72 -12.74 -2.34
N GLU A 149 -1.51 -13.05 -1.85
CA GLU A 149 -1.13 -12.79 -0.46
C GLU A 149 -1.13 -11.29 -0.15
N TYR A 150 -0.61 -10.47 -1.06
CA TYR A 150 -0.63 -9.02 -0.96
C TYR A 150 -2.06 -8.49 -0.88
N LYS A 151 -2.91 -8.85 -1.85
CA LYS A 151 -4.31 -8.40 -1.93
C LYS A 151 -5.07 -8.75 -0.65
N ASN A 152 -5.00 -10.02 -0.22
CA ASN A 152 -5.72 -10.49 0.96
C ASN A 152 -5.26 -9.74 2.22
N THR A 153 -3.94 -9.52 2.37
CA THR A 153 -3.40 -8.77 3.51
C THR A 153 -3.86 -7.32 3.49
N MET A 154 -3.73 -6.64 2.35
CA MET A 154 -4.13 -5.24 2.24
C MET A 154 -5.64 -5.04 2.43
N SER A 155 -6.48 -5.94 1.91
CA SER A 155 -7.93 -5.91 2.14
C SER A 155 -8.25 -6.03 3.64
N ARG A 156 -7.65 -7.00 4.33
CA ARG A 156 -7.83 -7.17 5.78
C ARG A 156 -7.36 -5.96 6.58
N LEU A 157 -6.22 -5.37 6.24
CA LEU A 157 -5.71 -4.17 6.91
C LEU A 157 -6.63 -2.97 6.66
N ASN A 158 -7.16 -2.81 5.44
CA ASN A 158 -8.11 -1.74 5.12
C ASN A 158 -9.42 -1.86 5.91
N GLU A 159 -9.91 -3.09 6.10
CA GLU A 159 -11.08 -3.37 6.95
C GLU A 159 -10.80 -3.10 8.44
N SER A 160 -9.60 -3.46 8.91
CA SER A 160 -9.21 -3.35 10.33
C SER A 160 -8.86 -1.91 10.74
N TYR A 161 -8.37 -1.09 9.79
CA TYR A 161 -7.90 0.28 10.04
C TYR A 161 -8.56 1.27 9.07
N PRO A 162 -9.89 1.50 9.16
CA PRO A 162 -10.64 2.29 8.17
C PRO A 162 -10.29 3.78 8.14
N ARG A 163 -9.52 4.28 9.12
CA ARG A 163 -9.00 5.66 9.12
C ARG A 163 -7.65 5.80 8.42
N THR A 164 -6.95 4.69 8.18
CA THR A 164 -5.65 4.69 7.53
C THR A 164 -5.84 4.63 6.02
N THR A 165 -5.24 5.58 5.31
CA THR A 165 -5.13 5.52 3.84
C THR A 165 -3.97 4.62 3.48
N PHE A 166 -4.25 3.45 2.90
CA PHE A 166 -3.22 2.55 2.38
C PHE A 166 -2.84 2.93 0.95
N ILE A 167 -1.57 3.28 0.72
CA ILE A 167 -1.05 3.55 -0.62
C ILE A 167 -0.43 2.28 -1.19
N HIS A 168 -0.86 1.88 -2.39
CA HIS A 168 -0.29 0.75 -3.10
C HIS A 168 0.91 1.19 -3.95
N VAL A 169 2.06 0.55 -3.77
CA VAL A 169 3.29 0.83 -4.52
C VAL A 169 3.61 -0.36 -5.42
N THR A 170 3.76 -0.10 -6.72
CA THR A 170 4.16 -1.12 -7.68
C THR A 170 5.62 -1.52 -7.48
N VAL A 171 5.95 -2.75 -7.86
CA VAL A 171 7.34 -3.22 -7.89
C VAL A 171 8.09 -2.40 -8.96
N PRO A 172 9.29 -1.86 -8.68
CA PRO A 172 10.05 -1.16 -9.70
C PRO A 172 10.38 -2.09 -10.87
N LEU A 173 10.16 -1.60 -12.09
CA LEU A 173 10.49 -2.35 -13.30
C LEU A 173 12.00 -2.38 -13.51
N THR A 174 12.51 -3.52 -13.95
CA THR A 174 13.90 -3.66 -14.42
C THR A 174 13.90 -4.08 -15.86
N CYS A 175 14.93 -3.66 -16.59
CA CYS A 175 15.21 -4.14 -17.93
C CYS A 175 16.52 -4.91 -17.92
N ILE A 176 16.56 -6.03 -18.65
CA ILE A 176 17.84 -6.67 -18.98
C ILE A 176 18.45 -5.83 -20.11
N PRO A 177 19.68 -5.31 -19.95
CA PRO A 177 20.35 -4.57 -21.02
C PRO A 177 20.37 -5.39 -22.31
N SER A 178 20.13 -4.75 -23.47
CA SER A 178 20.27 -5.42 -24.77
C SER A 178 21.74 -5.69 -25.12
N GLY A 179 21.97 -6.58 -26.09
CA GLY A 179 23.31 -6.92 -26.58
C GLY A 179 24.05 -7.99 -25.74
N LEU A 180 25.36 -8.12 -25.97
CA LEU A 180 26.19 -9.21 -25.44
C LEU A 180 26.17 -9.29 -23.90
N LYS A 181 26.14 -8.14 -23.20
CA LYS A 181 26.00 -8.07 -21.73
C LYS A 181 24.66 -8.62 -21.23
N GLY A 182 23.59 -8.45 -22.00
CA GLY A 182 22.28 -9.03 -21.70
C GLY A 182 22.25 -10.53 -21.86
N TRP A 183 22.89 -11.04 -22.91
CA TRP A 183 22.91 -12.47 -23.22
C TRP A 183 23.56 -13.28 -22.09
N THR A 184 24.68 -12.81 -21.53
CA THR A 184 25.33 -13.44 -20.38
C THR A 184 24.49 -13.46 -19.09
N ARG A 185 23.49 -12.58 -18.98
CA ARG A 185 22.63 -12.45 -17.79
C ARG A 185 21.27 -13.15 -17.92
N ARG A 186 20.92 -13.65 -19.12
CA ARG A 186 19.67 -14.41 -19.36
C ARG A 186 19.79 -15.92 -19.08
N GLY A 187 21.02 -16.43 -18.99
CA GLY A 187 21.30 -17.85 -18.74
C GLY A 187 21.61 -18.19 -17.27
N LYS A 188 21.37 -17.27 -16.35
CA LYS A 188 21.45 -17.45 -14.88
C LYS A 188 20.11 -17.11 -14.27
#